data_AF-A0A3A8M213-F1
#
_entry.id   AF-A0A3A8M213-F1
#
_cell.length_a   1.000
_cell.length_b   1.000
_cell.length_c   1.000
_cell.angle_alpha   90.00
_cell.angle_beta   90.00
_cell.angle_gamma   90.00
#
_symmetry.space_group_name_H-M   'P 1'
#
loop_
_entity.id
_entity.type
_entity.pdbx_description
1 polymer ?
#
loop_
_entity_poly.entity_id
_entity_poly.type
_entity_poly.pdbx_seq_one_letter_code
_entity_poly.pdbx_strand_id
1 'polypeptide(L)'
;MNARARVFSAVLLASFVWACASSPSSPSPDAPTPEAGSPARLWQRGAATGDLARFTRDGTRVAADGALELDATAKQGSDPFPAGGWLDGGSFYNGGTFRFGTATSEVQSVPGGFDSVVPSFDAQTPPGTWVKLTVAARIEGTWTKDYELGVWAFDADTVARHSVDGQGDADGNVLTDTLNLKRRADALRVTVFLFSERPDASPRLRSLAAAVTDTRRKPEDATADRTAWGTVLDVPGYSQMIYPDGGEVWCSPTSTTMLLGYWSRKLGRADLEHPVPTAAAHTYDWVYKGTGNWSFNTAYAAGMSQGALHGLVARFDSFAPVERLIAAGIPVSISIAYEPGELSGGASRRTDGHLIVVKGFTADGDVVVNDPAFSSNETTSATYRRAELWRAWQHSRGAAYVLWPAGTALPPQGMEPLP
;
A
#
# COMPACT_ATOMS: atom_id res chain seq x y z
N MET A 1 -35.55 41.31 31.93
CA MET A 1 -36.05 40.93 30.59
C MET A 1 -34.99 40.05 29.94
N ASN A 2 -35.19 38.80 29.54
CA ASN A 2 -36.13 37.75 29.92
C ASN A 2 -35.42 36.45 29.53
N ALA A 3 -35.12 35.61 30.52
CA ALA A 3 -34.93 34.18 30.30
C ALA A 3 -36.28 33.56 29.92
N ARG A 4 -36.31 32.57 29.03
CA ARG A 4 -37.39 31.57 29.00
C ARG A 4 -37.00 30.30 28.24
N ALA A 5 -37.07 29.20 28.97
CA ALA A 5 -37.01 27.82 28.55
C ALA A 5 -38.22 27.39 27.70
N ARG A 6 -38.06 26.25 27.00
CA ARG A 6 -39.07 25.22 26.60
C ARG A 6 -38.29 24.11 25.88
N VAL A 7 -38.02 22.96 26.51
CA VAL A 7 -38.86 21.74 26.59
C VAL A 7 -39.43 21.34 25.22
N PHE A 8 -38.93 20.26 24.64
CA PHE A 8 -39.70 19.43 23.71
C PHE A 8 -39.48 17.94 23.99
N SER A 9 -40.63 17.26 24.03
CA SER A 9 -40.89 15.92 24.51
C SER A 9 -40.35 14.81 23.61
N ALA A 10 -40.08 13.67 24.25
CA ALA A 10 -40.01 12.35 23.64
C ALA A 10 -41.34 11.98 22.95
N VAL A 11 -41.24 11.42 21.74
CA VAL A 11 -42.29 10.60 21.12
C VAL A 11 -41.61 9.35 20.58
N LEU A 12 -41.80 8.23 21.29
CA LEU A 12 -41.61 6.89 20.75
C LEU A 12 -42.72 6.61 19.73
N LEU A 13 -42.33 6.24 18.51
CA LEU A 13 -43.22 5.56 17.57
C LEU A 13 -42.72 4.12 17.42
N ALA A 14 -43.38 3.22 18.14
CA ALA A 14 -43.31 1.80 17.91
C ALA A 14 -44.11 1.47 16.64
N SER A 15 -43.44 0.89 15.65
CA SER A 15 -44.10 0.27 14.50
C SER A 15 -43.86 -1.23 14.57
N PHE A 16 -44.87 -1.96 15.03
CA PHE A 16 -44.97 -3.39 14.82
C PHE A 16 -45.21 -3.64 13.32
N VAL A 17 -44.32 -4.38 12.67
CA VAL A 17 -44.63 -5.07 11.42
C VAL A 17 -44.33 -6.55 11.61
N TRP A 18 -45.33 -7.31 11.23
CA TRP A 18 -45.58 -8.72 11.40
C TRP A 18 -44.51 -9.58 10.72
N ALA A 19 -43.96 -10.54 11.47
CA ALA A 19 -43.12 -11.60 10.94
C ALA A 19 -44.00 -12.59 10.14
N CYS A 20 -43.95 -12.49 8.82
CA CYS A 20 -44.32 -13.61 7.95
C CYS A 20 -43.08 -14.50 7.80
N ALA A 21 -43.13 -15.68 8.40
CA ALA A 21 -42.17 -16.74 8.16
C ALA A 21 -42.23 -17.15 6.67
N SER A 22 -41.18 -16.83 5.91
CA SER A 22 -40.91 -17.40 4.60
C SER A 22 -40.06 -18.66 4.78
N SER A 23 -40.61 -19.79 4.36
CA SER A 23 -39.89 -21.06 4.21
C SER A 23 -38.65 -20.89 3.32
N PRO A 24 -37.58 -21.67 3.53
CA PRO A 24 -36.38 -21.60 2.70
C PRO A 24 -36.75 -21.97 1.26
N SER A 25 -36.54 -21.03 0.34
CA SER A 25 -36.56 -21.29 -1.10
C SER A 25 -35.40 -22.22 -1.45
N SER A 26 -35.70 -23.32 -2.13
CA SER A 26 -34.69 -24.21 -2.73
C SER A 26 -33.66 -23.41 -3.54
N PRO A 27 -32.37 -23.79 -3.52
CA PRO A 27 -31.35 -23.08 -4.28
C PRO A 27 -31.67 -23.13 -5.78
N SER A 28 -31.67 -21.96 -6.43
CA SER A 28 -31.71 -21.85 -7.89
C SER A 28 -30.52 -22.62 -8.49
N PRO A 29 -30.72 -23.37 -9.59
CA PRO A 29 -29.66 -24.10 -10.27
C PRO A 29 -28.61 -23.20 -10.95
N ASP A 30 -28.79 -21.87 -10.94
CA ASP A 30 -27.91 -20.87 -11.56
C ASP A 30 -27.15 -20.01 -10.54
N ALA A 31 -26.94 -20.48 -9.30
CA ALA A 31 -25.96 -19.83 -8.43
C ALA A 31 -24.58 -19.96 -9.09
N PRO A 32 -23.88 -18.84 -9.43
CA PRO A 32 -22.54 -18.93 -9.99
C PRO A 32 -21.69 -19.74 -9.00
N THR A 33 -21.06 -20.80 -9.51
CA THR A 33 -20.11 -21.59 -8.74
C THR A 33 -19.12 -20.63 -8.09
N PRO A 34 -18.81 -20.76 -6.79
CA PRO A 34 -17.82 -19.90 -6.15
C PRO A 34 -16.55 -19.89 -6.99
N GLU A 35 -16.20 -18.71 -7.50
CA GLU A 35 -15.03 -18.57 -8.33
C GLU A 35 -13.81 -18.97 -7.49
N ALA A 36 -13.14 -20.06 -7.89
CA ALA A 36 -12.04 -20.63 -7.14
C ALA A 36 -10.82 -19.69 -7.20
N GLY A 37 -10.09 -19.56 -6.08
CA GLY A 37 -8.86 -18.78 -5.98
C GLY A 37 -8.97 -17.52 -5.09
N SER A 38 -7.82 -16.90 -4.81
CA SER A 38 -7.69 -15.73 -3.93
C SER A 38 -8.30 -14.47 -4.58
N PRO A 39 -9.20 -13.71 -3.91
CA PRO A 39 -9.64 -12.41 -4.43
C PRO A 39 -8.50 -11.37 -4.49
N ALA A 40 -7.51 -11.44 -3.61
CA ALA A 40 -6.30 -10.62 -3.64
C ALA A 40 -5.14 -11.36 -4.33
N ARG A 41 -4.54 -10.72 -5.34
CA ARG A 41 -3.40 -11.28 -6.10
C ARG A 41 -2.36 -10.20 -6.38
N LEU A 42 -1.15 -10.63 -6.68
CA LEU A 42 0.01 -9.77 -6.91
C LEU A 42 0.56 -9.93 -8.32
N TRP A 43 0.58 -8.85 -9.07
CA TRP A 43 1.46 -8.73 -10.23
C TRP A 43 2.82 -8.20 -9.78
N GLN A 44 3.92 -8.75 -10.28
CA GLN A 44 5.26 -8.21 -10.04
C GLN A 44 6.16 -8.39 -11.27
N ARG A 45 7.02 -7.39 -11.53
CA ARG A 45 8.10 -7.41 -12.52
C ARG A 45 9.34 -6.76 -11.91
N GLY A 46 10.50 -7.40 -12.03
CA GLY A 46 11.73 -6.93 -11.40
C GLY A 46 12.96 -7.02 -12.28
N ALA A 47 13.96 -6.23 -11.94
CA ALA A 47 15.30 -6.25 -12.55
C ALA A 47 16.00 -7.58 -12.30
N ALA A 48 15.91 -8.11 -11.07
CA ALA A 48 16.54 -9.37 -10.67
C ALA A 48 16.01 -10.59 -11.44
N THR A 49 14.77 -10.55 -11.93
CA THR A 49 14.16 -11.60 -12.76
C THR A 49 14.28 -11.31 -14.26
N GLY A 50 14.91 -10.19 -14.65
CA GLY A 50 15.04 -9.77 -16.06
C GLY A 50 13.74 -9.32 -16.70
N ASP A 51 12.67 -9.18 -15.92
CA ASP A 51 11.32 -8.99 -16.42
C ASP A 51 11.08 -7.60 -17.02
N LEU A 52 11.84 -6.59 -16.57
CA LEU A 52 11.74 -5.23 -17.10
C LEU A 52 12.18 -5.13 -18.57
N ALA A 53 12.91 -6.12 -19.09
CA ALA A 53 13.25 -6.20 -20.51
C ALA A 53 12.04 -6.40 -21.43
N ARG A 54 10.90 -6.88 -20.89
CA ARG A 54 9.66 -7.12 -21.64
C ARG A 54 8.82 -5.86 -21.84
N PHE A 55 9.17 -4.76 -21.19
CA PHE A 55 8.43 -3.52 -21.28
C PHE A 55 8.61 -2.87 -22.65
N THR A 56 7.53 -2.29 -23.19
CA THR A 56 7.63 -1.38 -24.33
C THR A 56 8.23 -0.07 -23.83
N ARG A 57 9.35 0.36 -24.42
CA ARG A 57 10.17 1.47 -23.92
C ARG A 57 10.23 2.60 -24.94
N ASP A 58 10.23 3.83 -24.45
CA ASP A 58 10.36 5.06 -25.24
C ASP A 58 11.18 6.08 -24.44
N GLY A 59 12.41 6.39 -24.87
CA GLY A 59 13.34 7.22 -24.09
C GLY A 59 13.92 6.53 -22.85
N THR A 60 13.76 5.22 -22.72
CA THR A 60 14.26 4.40 -21.62
C THR A 60 14.95 3.14 -22.13
N ARG A 61 15.88 2.61 -21.33
CA ARG A 61 16.58 1.35 -21.58
C ARG A 61 16.66 0.51 -20.32
N VAL A 62 17.01 -0.76 -20.51
CA VAL A 62 17.37 -1.65 -19.39
C VAL A 62 18.89 -1.62 -19.21
N ALA A 63 19.32 -1.34 -17.99
CA ALA A 63 20.71 -1.37 -17.56
C ALA A 63 21.25 -2.81 -17.45
N ALA A 64 22.56 -2.95 -17.28
CA ALA A 64 23.20 -4.26 -17.19
C ALA A 64 22.71 -5.10 -15.99
N ASP A 65 22.28 -4.47 -14.90
CA ASP A 65 21.70 -5.13 -13.72
C ASP A 65 20.18 -5.35 -13.84
N GLY A 66 19.59 -5.09 -15.01
CA GLY A 66 18.17 -5.27 -15.29
C GLY A 66 17.28 -4.08 -14.94
N ALA A 67 17.78 -3.03 -14.28
CA ALA A 67 16.97 -1.87 -13.90
C ALA A 67 16.58 -1.01 -15.12
N LEU A 68 15.43 -0.32 -15.06
CA LEU A 68 15.06 0.69 -16.06
C LEU A 68 15.68 2.04 -15.72
N GLU A 69 16.23 2.70 -16.74
CA GLU A 69 16.79 4.05 -16.65
C GLU A 69 16.58 4.81 -17.98
N LEU A 70 16.72 6.13 -17.95
CA LEU A 70 16.66 7.00 -19.13
C LEU A 70 17.81 6.68 -20.09
N ASP A 71 17.56 6.88 -21.37
CA ASP A 71 18.59 6.81 -22.41
C ASP A 71 18.78 8.16 -23.14
N ALA A 72 19.67 8.16 -24.13
CA ALA A 72 19.98 9.35 -24.91
C ALA A 72 18.78 9.90 -25.70
N THR A 73 17.75 9.08 -25.94
CA THR A 73 16.53 9.44 -26.69
C THR A 73 15.41 9.98 -25.78
N ALA A 74 15.64 10.09 -24.48
CA ALA A 74 14.68 10.71 -23.55
C ALA A 74 14.23 12.09 -24.04
N LYS A 75 12.91 12.28 -24.06
CA LYS A 75 12.20 13.44 -24.62
C LYS A 75 12.30 14.64 -23.69
N GLN A 76 12.11 15.84 -24.24
CA GLN A 76 11.96 17.05 -23.44
C GLN A 76 10.50 17.25 -23.02
N GLY A 77 10.30 17.75 -21.81
CA GLY A 77 9.02 18.13 -21.25
C GLY A 77 9.15 19.37 -20.36
N SER A 78 8.02 19.87 -19.90
CA SER A 78 7.92 20.98 -18.95
C SER A 78 6.83 20.70 -17.94
N ASP A 79 6.89 21.38 -16.80
CA ASP A 79 5.83 21.35 -15.80
C ASP A 79 4.47 21.65 -16.47
N PRO A 80 3.43 20.85 -16.21
CA PRO A 80 2.11 21.06 -16.81
C PRO A 80 1.42 22.32 -16.29
N PHE A 81 1.87 22.89 -15.18
CA PHE A 81 1.35 24.14 -14.62
C PHE A 81 2.40 25.24 -14.73
N PRO A 82 1.99 26.51 -14.92
CA PRO A 82 2.91 27.63 -14.79
C PRO A 82 3.50 27.67 -13.38
N ALA A 83 4.68 28.28 -13.21
CA ALA A 83 5.32 28.41 -11.91
C ALA A 83 4.38 29.04 -10.87
N GLY A 84 4.18 28.36 -9.74
CA GLY A 84 3.25 28.76 -8.68
C GLY A 84 1.76 28.57 -9.01
N GLY A 85 1.46 27.96 -10.16
CA GLY A 85 0.11 27.67 -10.62
C GLY A 85 -0.45 26.33 -10.13
N TRP A 86 0.33 25.59 -9.34
CA TRP A 86 -0.11 24.34 -8.73
C TRP A 86 -0.33 24.50 -7.22
N LEU A 87 -0.91 23.48 -6.58
CA LEU A 87 -1.39 23.44 -5.20
C LEU A 87 -0.57 24.32 -4.23
N ASP A 88 -1.26 25.18 -3.47
CA ASP A 88 -0.67 26.08 -2.46
C ASP A 88 0.49 26.97 -2.99
N GLY A 89 0.48 27.28 -4.30
CA GLY A 89 1.53 28.07 -4.95
C GLY A 89 2.79 27.27 -5.31
N GLY A 90 2.70 25.95 -5.33
CA GLY A 90 3.77 25.03 -5.69
C GLY A 90 3.87 24.71 -7.19
N SER A 91 4.58 23.63 -7.50
CA SER A 91 4.75 23.07 -8.86
C SER A 91 4.37 21.59 -8.86
N PHE A 92 3.85 21.07 -9.97
CA PHE A 92 3.45 19.65 -10.07
C PHE A 92 4.67 18.74 -10.20
N TYR A 93 5.68 19.18 -10.93
CA TYR A 93 7.00 18.55 -10.94
C TYR A 93 7.99 19.52 -10.30
N ASN A 94 9.01 19.93 -11.05
CA ASN A 94 10.07 20.84 -10.61
C ASN A 94 9.80 22.31 -10.96
N GLY A 95 8.64 22.64 -11.55
CA GLY A 95 8.31 24.00 -11.98
C GLY A 95 9.05 24.49 -13.23
N GLY A 96 9.82 23.61 -13.89
CA GLY A 96 10.68 23.94 -15.00
C GLY A 96 10.60 22.96 -16.15
N THR A 97 11.71 22.81 -16.88
CA THR A 97 11.87 21.80 -17.93
C THR A 97 12.57 20.56 -17.40
N PHE A 98 12.36 19.45 -18.07
CA PHE A 98 12.97 18.17 -17.73
C PHE A 98 13.03 17.27 -18.95
N ARG A 99 13.83 16.21 -18.82
CA ARG A 99 13.82 15.08 -19.74
C ARG A 99 13.01 13.94 -19.14
N PHE A 100 12.33 13.18 -19.99
CA PHE A 100 11.59 12.02 -19.55
C PHE A 100 11.55 10.90 -20.58
N GLY A 101 11.28 9.70 -20.09
CA GLY A 101 11.04 8.51 -20.89
C GLY A 101 10.00 7.64 -20.20
N THR A 102 9.41 6.71 -20.94
CA THR A 102 8.41 5.78 -20.43
C THR A 102 8.81 4.34 -20.65
N ALA A 103 8.30 3.47 -19.78
CA ALA A 103 8.28 2.03 -19.98
C ALA A 103 6.89 1.51 -19.61
N THR A 104 6.23 0.84 -20.54
CA THR A 104 4.88 0.30 -20.37
C THR A 104 4.94 -1.22 -20.30
N SER A 105 4.31 -1.79 -19.29
CA SER A 105 4.24 -3.25 -19.12
C SER A 105 3.55 -3.92 -20.30
N GLU A 106 3.76 -5.22 -20.44
CA GLU A 106 2.84 -6.07 -21.19
C GLU A 106 1.41 -5.99 -20.60
N VAL A 107 0.42 -6.40 -21.39
CA VAL A 107 -0.94 -6.54 -20.88
C VAL A 107 -0.96 -7.70 -19.90
N GLN A 108 -1.30 -7.41 -18.65
CA GLN A 108 -1.42 -8.44 -17.62
C GLN A 108 -2.89 -8.83 -17.47
N SER A 109 -3.23 -10.03 -17.91
CA SER A 109 -4.55 -10.63 -17.66
C SER A 109 -4.73 -10.95 -16.18
N VAL A 110 -5.95 -10.78 -15.69
CA VAL A 110 -6.38 -11.10 -14.33
C VAL A 110 -7.65 -11.96 -14.41
N PRO A 111 -7.53 -13.29 -14.55
CA PRO A 111 -8.69 -14.18 -14.60
C PRO A 111 -9.62 -13.99 -13.40
N GLY A 112 -10.94 -13.96 -13.59
CA GLY A 112 -11.93 -13.64 -12.54
C GLY A 112 -12.01 -12.15 -12.14
N GLY A 113 -11.12 -11.34 -12.69
CA GLY A 113 -11.16 -9.89 -12.62
C GLY A 113 -10.88 -9.28 -11.25
N PHE A 114 -10.84 -7.96 -11.22
CA PHE A 114 -10.55 -7.14 -10.04
C PHE A 114 -11.29 -5.80 -10.15
N ASP A 115 -11.50 -5.11 -9.03
CA ASP A 115 -12.05 -3.75 -9.04
C ASP A 115 -11.28 -2.78 -8.11
N SER A 116 -10.15 -3.20 -7.56
CA SER A 116 -9.25 -2.34 -6.79
C SER A 116 -7.80 -2.70 -7.07
N VAL A 117 -6.93 -1.70 -7.22
CA VAL A 117 -5.49 -1.87 -7.46
C VAL A 117 -4.68 -0.89 -6.63
N VAL A 118 -3.61 -1.38 -6.02
CA VAL A 118 -2.56 -0.54 -5.40
C VAL A 118 -1.21 -0.90 -6.03
N PRO A 119 -0.63 -0.05 -6.89
CA PRO A 119 0.72 -0.27 -7.40
C PRO A 119 1.75 0.02 -6.30
N SER A 120 2.93 -0.54 -6.42
CA SER A 120 4.10 -0.18 -5.60
C SER A 120 5.37 -0.41 -6.40
N PHE A 121 6.46 0.22 -5.98
CA PHE A 121 7.66 0.27 -6.80
C PHE A 121 8.92 0.44 -5.96
N ASP A 122 10.02 -0.14 -6.46
CA ASP A 122 11.36 0.11 -5.95
C ASP A 122 12.09 1.02 -6.93
N ALA A 123 12.31 2.27 -6.55
CA ALA A 123 13.03 3.24 -7.37
C ALA A 123 14.14 3.93 -6.57
N GLN A 124 15.31 4.06 -7.20
CA GLN A 124 16.37 4.96 -6.76
C GLN A 124 16.24 6.25 -7.56
N THR A 125 16.05 7.38 -6.88
CA THR A 125 15.89 8.69 -7.49
C THR A 125 17.01 9.61 -6.97
N PRO A 126 18.20 9.60 -7.62
CA PRO A 126 19.24 10.58 -7.31
C PRO A 126 18.72 12.03 -7.43
N PRO A 127 19.36 13.01 -6.78
CA PRO A 127 18.94 14.41 -6.86
C PRO A 127 18.74 14.90 -8.30
N GLY A 128 17.64 15.61 -8.53
CA GLY A 128 17.23 16.05 -9.87
C GLY A 128 16.55 14.95 -10.70
N THR A 129 16.06 13.87 -10.07
CA THR A 129 15.30 12.81 -10.74
C THR A 129 14.07 12.39 -9.94
N TRP A 130 13.03 11.95 -10.64
CA TRP A 130 11.81 11.44 -10.02
C TRP A 130 11.12 10.42 -10.94
N VAL A 131 10.09 9.76 -10.42
CA VAL A 131 9.26 8.81 -11.17
C VAL A 131 7.78 9.14 -11.03
N LYS A 132 6.98 8.67 -11.98
CA LYS A 132 5.51 8.67 -11.90
C LYS A 132 4.98 7.35 -12.44
N LEU A 133 3.92 6.82 -11.83
CA LEU A 133 3.24 5.61 -12.33
C LEU A 133 1.85 5.96 -12.86
N THR A 134 1.44 5.30 -13.94
CA THR A 134 0.04 5.22 -14.35
C THR A 134 -0.44 3.78 -14.42
N VAL A 135 -1.73 3.57 -14.18
CA VAL A 135 -2.42 2.29 -14.37
C VAL A 135 -3.61 2.50 -15.28
N ALA A 136 -3.74 1.64 -16.29
CA ALA A 136 -4.95 1.47 -17.07
C ALA A 136 -5.52 0.08 -16.83
N ALA A 137 -6.84 -0.02 -16.78
CA ALA A 137 -7.55 -1.28 -16.61
C ALA A 137 -8.43 -1.56 -17.84
N ARG A 138 -8.70 -2.83 -18.13
CA ARG A 138 -9.60 -3.23 -19.20
C ARG A 138 -10.92 -3.72 -18.63
N ILE A 139 -12.00 -3.04 -18.97
CA ILE A 139 -13.36 -3.34 -18.52
C ILE A 139 -14.17 -3.70 -19.76
N GLU A 140 -14.73 -4.92 -19.80
CA GLU A 140 -15.60 -5.37 -20.90
C GLU A 140 -14.96 -5.17 -22.29
N GLY A 141 -13.65 -5.46 -22.40
CA GLY A 141 -12.88 -5.32 -23.63
C GLY A 141 -12.40 -3.90 -23.97
N THR A 142 -12.80 -2.88 -23.22
CA THR A 142 -12.40 -1.47 -23.43
C THR A 142 -11.39 -1.05 -22.36
N TRP A 143 -10.34 -0.33 -22.78
CA TRP A 143 -9.38 0.26 -21.84
C TRP A 143 -9.92 1.55 -21.25
N THR A 144 -9.75 1.70 -19.93
CA THR A 144 -9.92 2.99 -19.26
C THR A 144 -8.88 4.00 -19.76
N LYS A 145 -9.03 5.26 -19.36
CA LYS A 145 -7.88 6.18 -19.38
C LYS A 145 -6.77 5.65 -18.45
N ASP A 146 -5.58 6.24 -18.60
CA ASP A 146 -4.50 6.08 -17.64
C ASP A 146 -4.80 6.91 -16.38
N TYR A 147 -4.79 6.27 -15.21
CA TYR A 147 -4.89 6.93 -13.90
C TYR A 147 -3.50 7.10 -13.29
N GLU A 148 -3.16 8.28 -12.80
CA GLU A 148 -1.86 8.58 -12.19
C GLU A 148 -1.84 8.17 -10.72
N LEU A 149 -0.85 7.39 -10.30
CA LEU A 149 -0.74 6.84 -8.93
C LEU A 149 0.52 7.31 -8.22
N GLY A 150 0.77 8.61 -8.35
CA GLY A 150 1.74 9.35 -7.57
C GLY A 150 3.01 9.76 -8.32
N VAL A 151 3.54 10.91 -7.92
CA VAL A 151 4.85 11.45 -8.31
C VAL A 151 5.81 11.26 -7.13
N TRP A 152 6.95 10.63 -7.38
CA TRP A 152 7.88 10.21 -6.33
C TRP A 152 9.32 10.61 -6.61
N ALA A 153 9.93 11.29 -5.63
CA ALA A 153 11.37 11.40 -5.44
C ALA A 153 11.71 11.02 -4.00
N PHE A 154 12.94 10.53 -3.81
CA PHE A 154 13.43 10.16 -2.49
C PHE A 154 13.73 11.40 -1.65
N ASP A 155 14.40 12.39 -2.24
CA ASP A 155 14.56 13.71 -1.63
C ASP A 155 13.27 14.55 -1.73
N ALA A 156 13.22 15.64 -0.97
CA ALA A 156 12.10 16.58 -0.98
C ALA A 156 12.39 17.84 -1.84
N ASP A 157 13.62 18.00 -2.32
CA ASP A 157 14.09 19.23 -2.97
C ASP A 157 13.83 19.21 -4.48
N THR A 158 13.83 18.02 -5.10
CA THR A 158 13.65 17.84 -6.54
C THR A 158 12.19 18.04 -6.94
N VAL A 159 11.29 17.30 -6.30
CA VAL A 159 9.84 17.42 -6.46
C VAL A 159 9.16 17.17 -5.12
N ALA A 160 8.11 17.93 -4.85
CA ALA A 160 7.28 17.74 -3.68
C ALA A 160 6.41 16.49 -3.87
N ARG A 161 6.92 15.29 -3.55
CA ARG A 161 6.25 14.01 -3.81
C ARG A 161 4.76 14.01 -3.41
N HIS A 162 3.88 13.56 -4.30
CA HIS A 162 2.45 13.73 -4.10
C HIS A 162 1.58 12.70 -4.84
N SER A 163 0.40 12.39 -4.30
CA SER A 163 -0.70 11.75 -5.01
C SER A 163 -1.34 12.71 -6.01
N VAL A 164 -2.21 12.23 -6.88
CA VAL A 164 -2.94 13.08 -7.84
C VAL A 164 -4.44 12.97 -7.57
N ASP A 165 -5.06 14.08 -7.15
CA ASP A 165 -6.47 14.13 -6.80
C ASP A 165 -7.38 14.36 -8.02
N GLY A 166 -8.69 14.17 -7.83
CA GLY A 166 -9.71 14.57 -8.80
C GLY A 166 -9.81 13.67 -10.04
N GLN A 167 -9.28 12.45 -9.98
CA GLN A 167 -9.20 11.57 -11.14
C GLN A 167 -10.45 10.70 -11.41
N GLY A 168 -11.58 10.98 -10.75
CA GLY A 168 -12.83 10.20 -10.90
C GLY A 168 -13.54 10.39 -12.25
N ASP A 169 -14.06 9.30 -12.81
CA ASP A 169 -14.85 9.29 -14.05
C ASP A 169 -15.89 8.14 -14.08
N ALA A 170 -16.36 7.74 -15.27
CA ALA A 170 -17.35 6.68 -15.43
C ALA A 170 -16.82 5.27 -15.13
N ASP A 171 -15.51 5.06 -15.19
CA ASP A 171 -14.89 3.75 -15.03
C ASP A 171 -14.29 3.54 -13.64
N GLY A 172 -13.77 4.59 -13.02
CA GLY A 172 -13.10 4.47 -11.73
C GLY A 172 -12.81 5.80 -11.05
N ASN A 173 -12.18 5.70 -9.89
CA ASN A 173 -11.68 6.83 -9.12
C ASN A 173 -10.39 6.44 -8.41
N VAL A 174 -9.40 7.33 -8.44
CA VAL A 174 -8.19 7.22 -7.62
C VAL A 174 -8.47 7.86 -6.26
N LEU A 175 -8.14 7.15 -5.18
CA LEU A 175 -8.05 7.70 -3.84
C LEU A 175 -6.68 8.39 -3.68
N THR A 176 -5.88 8.06 -2.68
CA THR A 176 -4.49 8.54 -2.59
C THR A 176 -3.58 7.74 -3.54
N ASP A 177 -3.52 6.43 -3.35
CA ASP A 177 -2.67 5.49 -4.10
C ASP A 177 -3.42 4.21 -4.52
N THR A 178 -4.75 4.21 -4.35
CA THR A 178 -5.61 3.09 -4.73
C THR A 178 -6.51 3.51 -5.90
N LEU A 179 -6.45 2.78 -7.01
CA LEU A 179 -7.44 2.86 -8.08
C LEU A 179 -8.62 1.94 -7.75
N ASN A 180 -9.80 2.51 -7.53
CA ASN A 180 -11.05 1.77 -7.38
C ASN A 180 -11.88 1.90 -8.65
N LEU A 181 -12.18 0.77 -9.27
CA LEU A 181 -13.00 0.67 -10.48
C LEU A 181 -14.48 0.47 -10.09
N LYS A 182 -15.37 1.05 -10.88
CA LYS A 182 -16.82 0.89 -10.70
C LYS A 182 -17.32 -0.48 -11.20
N ARG A 183 -16.56 -1.10 -12.11
CA ARG A 183 -16.83 -2.39 -12.72
C ARG A 183 -15.57 -3.25 -12.66
N ARG A 184 -15.73 -4.57 -12.70
CA ARG A 184 -14.59 -5.49 -12.74
C ARG A 184 -13.81 -5.28 -14.03
N ALA A 185 -12.51 -5.15 -13.89
CA ALA A 185 -11.57 -5.25 -15.00
C ALA A 185 -10.98 -6.66 -15.08
N ASP A 186 -10.62 -7.09 -16.28
CA ASP A 186 -10.04 -8.42 -16.57
C ASP A 186 -8.56 -8.36 -16.96
N ALA A 187 -8.01 -7.16 -17.11
CA ALA A 187 -6.59 -6.92 -17.35
C ALA A 187 -6.15 -5.54 -16.85
N LEU A 188 -4.85 -5.39 -16.61
CA LEU A 188 -4.22 -4.11 -16.35
C LEU A 188 -2.97 -3.89 -17.20
N ARG A 189 -2.55 -2.64 -17.28
CA ARG A 189 -1.26 -2.20 -17.81
C ARG A 189 -0.71 -1.10 -16.92
N VAL A 190 0.57 -1.21 -16.58
CA VAL A 190 1.26 -0.20 -15.76
C VAL A 190 2.31 0.49 -16.62
N THR A 191 2.29 1.82 -16.64
CA THR A 191 3.34 2.62 -17.28
C THR A 191 4.11 3.36 -16.19
N VAL A 192 5.44 3.27 -16.25
CA VAL A 192 6.33 4.10 -15.44
C VAL A 192 6.90 5.20 -16.32
N PHE A 193 6.94 6.40 -15.77
CA PHE A 193 7.63 7.55 -16.31
C PHE A 193 8.87 7.80 -15.46
N LEU A 194 10.00 7.96 -16.12
CA LEU A 194 11.29 8.32 -15.52
C LEU A 194 11.58 9.76 -15.92
N PHE A 195 12.01 10.59 -14.97
CA PHE A 195 12.28 12.00 -15.22
C PHE A 195 13.66 12.41 -14.70
N SER A 196 14.30 13.34 -15.39
CA SER A 196 15.50 14.02 -14.90
C SER A 196 15.62 15.45 -15.37
N GLU A 197 16.17 16.31 -14.53
CA GLU A 197 16.55 17.68 -14.88
C GLU A 197 17.82 17.75 -15.75
N ARG A 198 18.66 16.69 -15.70
CA ARG A 198 20.00 16.71 -16.31
C ARG A 198 20.24 15.46 -17.16
N PRO A 199 21.08 15.56 -18.20
CA PRO A 199 21.32 14.44 -19.11
C PRO A 199 22.20 13.33 -18.55
N ASP A 200 22.95 13.60 -17.48
CA ASP A 200 23.90 12.69 -16.83
C ASP A 200 23.32 11.99 -15.58
N ALA A 201 22.07 12.28 -15.23
CA ALA A 201 21.36 11.66 -14.12
C ALA A 201 20.12 10.89 -14.62
N SER A 202 19.80 9.78 -13.99
CA SER A 202 18.58 9.03 -14.25
C SER A 202 18.07 8.38 -12.97
N PRO A 203 16.74 8.35 -12.77
CA PRO A 203 16.17 7.45 -11.79
C PRO A 203 16.39 6.01 -12.27
N ARG A 204 16.46 5.07 -11.33
CA ARG A 204 16.62 3.64 -11.59
C ARG A 204 15.47 2.87 -10.96
N LEU A 205 14.61 2.29 -11.79
CA LEU A 205 13.51 1.46 -11.33
C LEU A 205 13.95 -0.01 -11.31
N ARG A 206 13.85 -0.65 -10.15
CA ARG A 206 14.28 -2.05 -9.93
C ARG A 206 13.11 -3.02 -9.85
N SER A 207 11.94 -2.58 -9.41
CA SER A 207 10.76 -3.43 -9.25
C SER A 207 9.49 -2.62 -9.42
N LEU A 208 8.49 -3.25 -10.01
CA LEU A 208 7.10 -2.79 -10.06
C LEU A 208 6.20 -3.92 -9.59
N ALA A 209 5.22 -3.59 -8.77
CA ALA A 209 4.19 -4.50 -8.33
C ALA A 209 2.82 -3.85 -8.38
N ALA A 210 1.76 -4.66 -8.44
CA ALA A 210 0.38 -4.21 -8.28
C ALA A 210 -0.42 -5.25 -7.50
N ALA A 211 -0.88 -4.87 -6.31
CA ALA A 211 -1.84 -5.66 -5.55
C ALA A 211 -3.23 -5.41 -6.14
N VAL A 212 -3.81 -6.43 -6.78
CA VAL A 212 -5.15 -6.38 -7.36
C VAL A 212 -6.13 -7.12 -6.47
N THR A 213 -7.35 -6.60 -6.33
CA THR A 213 -8.37 -7.20 -5.49
C THR A 213 -9.73 -7.12 -6.14
N ASP A 214 -10.47 -8.22 -6.05
CA ASP A 214 -11.91 -8.22 -6.22
C ASP A 214 -12.59 -7.92 -4.87
N THR A 215 -13.00 -6.68 -4.67
CA THR A 215 -13.56 -6.22 -3.39
C THR A 215 -15.00 -6.70 -3.15
N ARG A 216 -15.64 -7.33 -4.14
CA ARG A 216 -16.98 -7.90 -4.03
C ARG A 216 -16.95 -9.26 -3.34
N ARG A 217 -15.80 -9.93 -3.33
CA ARG A 217 -15.56 -11.16 -2.58
C ARG A 217 -15.07 -10.81 -1.18
N LYS A 218 -15.63 -11.49 -0.18
CA LYS A 218 -15.21 -11.35 1.21
C LYS A 218 -14.43 -12.60 1.59
N PRO A 219 -13.11 -12.50 1.79
CA PRO A 219 -12.33 -13.64 2.21
C PRO A 219 -12.64 -13.98 3.68
N GLU A 220 -12.38 -15.23 4.05
CA GLU A 220 -12.49 -15.72 5.42
C GLU A 220 -11.16 -16.33 5.85
N ASP A 221 -10.69 -15.96 7.05
CA ASP A 221 -9.52 -16.59 7.69
C ASP A 221 -9.92 -17.94 8.30
N ALA A 222 -10.38 -18.86 7.44
CA ALA A 222 -11.06 -20.09 7.84
C ALA A 222 -10.10 -21.19 8.33
N THR A 223 -8.84 -21.20 7.86
CA THR A 223 -7.85 -22.22 8.23
C THR A 223 -6.50 -21.57 8.48
N ALA A 224 -5.99 -21.72 9.71
CA ALA A 224 -4.64 -21.30 10.06
C ALA A 224 -3.60 -22.27 9.50
N ASP A 225 -2.46 -21.74 9.06
CA ASP A 225 -1.34 -22.53 8.53
C ASP A 225 -0.51 -23.19 9.66
N ARG A 226 -0.47 -22.54 10.82
CA ARG A 226 0.18 -22.90 12.08
C ARG A 226 1.71 -22.98 12.05
N THR A 227 2.36 -22.71 10.92
CA THR A 227 3.83 -22.80 10.79
C THR A 227 4.59 -21.82 11.68
N ALA A 228 3.99 -20.69 12.04
CA ALA A 228 4.60 -19.68 12.90
C ALA A 228 4.00 -19.59 14.32
N TRP A 229 3.11 -20.52 14.71
CA TRP A 229 2.55 -20.48 16.07
C TRP A 229 3.65 -20.68 17.11
N GLY A 230 3.69 -19.79 18.11
CA GLY A 230 4.77 -19.71 19.10
C GLY A 230 6.05 -18.99 18.62
N THR A 231 6.05 -18.43 17.41
CA THR A 231 7.17 -17.64 16.88
C THR A 231 6.88 -16.15 17.03
N VAL A 232 7.84 -15.42 17.61
CA VAL A 232 7.82 -13.96 17.70
C VAL A 232 9.18 -13.42 17.27
N LEU A 233 9.18 -12.61 16.22
CA LEU A 233 10.36 -11.93 15.69
C LEU A 233 10.72 -10.72 16.56
N ASP A 234 12.02 -10.48 16.73
CA ASP A 234 12.54 -9.34 17.51
C ASP A 234 12.53 -8.03 16.70
N VAL A 235 11.32 -7.59 16.35
CA VAL A 235 11.07 -6.30 15.68
C VAL A 235 11.12 -5.18 16.72
N PRO A 236 11.92 -4.11 16.53
CA PRO A 236 11.94 -2.98 17.46
C PRO A 236 10.56 -2.34 17.58
N GLY A 237 10.19 -1.96 18.80
CA GLY A 237 8.97 -1.21 19.07
C GLY A 237 9.23 0.30 18.99
N TYR A 238 8.45 1.00 18.17
CA TYR A 238 8.45 2.46 18.11
C TYR A 238 7.04 3.00 18.27
N SER A 239 6.87 3.96 19.17
CA SER A 239 5.62 4.69 19.37
C SER A 239 5.62 5.96 18.54
N GLN A 240 4.52 6.22 17.85
CA GLN A 240 4.30 7.50 17.17
C GLN A 240 3.94 8.62 18.16
N MET A 241 3.44 8.25 19.34
CA MET A 241 2.87 9.16 20.34
C MET A 241 3.92 9.97 21.11
N ILE A 242 5.20 9.59 21.00
CA ILE A 242 6.31 10.32 21.63
C ILE A 242 6.71 11.59 20.85
N TYR A 243 6.23 11.73 19.61
CA TYR A 243 6.58 12.85 18.74
C TYR A 243 5.49 13.93 18.81
N PRO A 244 5.81 15.12 19.34
CA PRO A 244 4.86 16.23 19.32
C PRO A 244 4.59 16.68 17.87
N ASP A 245 3.53 17.48 17.69
CA ASP A 245 3.26 18.22 16.45
C ASP A 245 3.01 17.37 15.19
N GLY A 246 2.37 16.21 15.34
CA GLY A 246 1.91 15.40 14.19
C GLY A 246 2.12 13.90 14.32
N GLY A 247 2.82 13.43 15.37
CA GLY A 247 3.06 12.01 15.62
C GLY A 247 1.78 11.15 15.60
N GLU A 248 0.65 11.68 16.06
CA GLU A 248 -0.67 11.00 16.09
C GLU A 248 -1.19 10.54 14.72
N VAL A 249 -0.61 11.01 13.61
CA VAL A 249 -0.96 10.57 12.24
C VAL A 249 0.21 9.92 11.48
N TRP A 250 1.23 9.44 12.21
CA TRP A 250 2.47 8.84 11.66
C TRP A 250 2.54 7.32 11.82
N CYS A 251 1.40 6.62 11.96
CA CYS A 251 1.36 5.16 12.11
C CYS A 251 2.10 4.42 10.98
N SER A 252 1.94 4.88 9.74
CA SER A 252 2.58 4.29 8.56
C SER A 252 4.11 4.45 8.56
N PRO A 253 4.69 5.67 8.63
CA PRO A 253 6.14 5.82 8.70
C PRO A 253 6.74 5.22 9.98
N THR A 254 6.00 5.16 11.09
CA THR A 254 6.44 4.46 12.31
C THR A 254 6.56 2.95 12.07
N SER A 255 5.56 2.34 11.43
CA SER A 255 5.58 0.93 11.04
C SER A 255 6.70 0.63 10.05
N THR A 256 6.90 1.48 9.04
CA THR A 256 8.03 1.38 8.11
C THR A 256 9.38 1.46 8.82
N THR A 257 9.52 2.36 9.80
CA THR A 257 10.73 2.49 10.63
C THR A 257 10.99 1.24 11.46
N MET A 258 9.96 0.60 12.02
CA MET A 258 10.12 -0.67 12.74
C MET A 258 10.62 -1.79 11.83
N LEU A 259 10.08 -1.91 10.61
CA LEU A 259 10.52 -2.90 9.63
C LEU A 259 11.96 -2.64 9.17
N LEU A 260 12.34 -1.38 8.92
CA LEU A 260 13.71 -1.00 8.60
C LEU A 260 14.67 -1.28 9.75
N GLY A 261 14.28 -1.00 11.00
CA GLY A 261 15.08 -1.33 12.18
C GLY A 261 15.27 -2.83 12.39
N TYR A 262 14.25 -3.64 12.08
CA TYR A 262 14.40 -5.10 12.07
C TYR A 262 15.44 -5.55 11.04
N TRP A 263 15.34 -5.07 9.80
CA TRP A 263 16.28 -5.43 8.74
C TRP A 263 17.67 -4.84 8.92
N SER A 264 17.81 -3.65 9.52
CA SER A 264 19.09 -3.07 9.96
C SER A 264 19.89 -4.09 10.76
N ARG A 265 19.26 -4.65 11.80
CA ARG A 265 19.87 -5.63 12.71
C ARG A 265 20.16 -6.95 12.02
N LYS A 266 19.23 -7.44 11.19
CA LYS A 266 19.40 -8.71 10.46
C LYS A 266 20.49 -8.66 9.39
N LEU A 267 20.68 -7.51 8.75
CA LEU A 267 21.64 -7.32 7.66
C LEU A 267 22.96 -6.69 8.12
N GLY A 268 23.06 -6.24 9.38
CA GLY A 268 24.21 -5.47 9.86
C GLY A 268 24.34 -4.10 9.17
N ARG A 269 23.22 -3.50 8.76
CA ARG A 269 23.14 -2.24 8.00
C ARG A 269 22.62 -1.12 8.89
N ALA A 270 23.50 -0.58 9.73
CA ALA A 270 23.17 0.49 10.69
C ALA A 270 22.61 1.76 10.02
N ASP A 271 22.91 1.97 8.74
CA ASP A 271 22.36 3.04 7.90
C ASP A 271 20.86 2.86 7.55
N LEU A 272 20.21 1.77 7.98
CA LEU A 272 18.75 1.62 7.90
C LEU A 272 18.04 2.05 9.18
N GLU A 273 18.77 2.31 10.27
CA GLU A 273 18.18 2.69 11.55
C GLU A 273 18.09 4.21 11.68
N HIS A 274 16.86 4.73 11.56
CA HIS A 274 16.57 6.16 11.56
C HIS A 274 15.38 6.47 12.47
N PRO A 275 15.28 7.70 12.99
CA PRO A 275 14.15 8.08 13.81
C PRO A 275 12.89 8.24 12.94
N VAL A 276 11.71 7.99 13.52
CA VAL A 276 10.41 8.08 12.83
C VAL A 276 10.19 9.39 12.06
N PRO A 277 10.57 10.59 12.57
CA PRO A 277 10.46 11.84 11.81
C PRO A 277 11.17 11.83 10.46
N THR A 278 12.27 11.06 10.31
CA THR A 278 12.94 10.89 9.01
C THR A 278 12.01 10.18 8.03
N ALA A 279 11.46 9.02 8.42
CA ALA A 279 10.51 8.31 7.57
C ALA A 279 9.27 9.18 7.25
N ALA A 280 8.71 9.86 8.26
CA ALA A 280 7.56 10.75 8.07
C ALA A 280 7.87 11.88 7.06
N ALA A 281 9.03 12.52 7.17
CA ALA A 281 9.46 13.55 6.24
C ALA A 281 9.65 13.00 4.82
N HIS A 282 10.15 11.77 4.66
CA HIS A 282 10.39 11.11 3.37
C HIS A 282 9.15 10.43 2.75
N THR A 283 8.06 10.25 3.51
CA THR A 283 6.81 9.65 3.00
C THR A 283 5.63 10.61 3.00
N TYR A 284 5.83 11.86 3.43
CA TYR A 284 4.81 12.91 3.35
C TYR A 284 4.37 13.14 1.90
N ASP A 285 3.07 13.07 1.66
CA ASP A 285 2.41 13.29 0.40
C ASP A 285 1.74 14.67 0.43
N TRP A 286 2.17 15.56 -0.47
CA TRP A 286 1.78 16.97 -0.44
C TRP A 286 0.34 17.25 -0.86
N VAL A 287 -0.27 16.36 -1.66
CA VAL A 287 -1.67 16.46 -2.05
C VAL A 287 -2.56 15.84 -0.98
N TYR A 288 -2.21 14.64 -0.51
CA TYR A 288 -2.94 13.97 0.58
C TYR A 288 -2.78 14.70 1.94
N LYS A 289 -1.72 15.49 2.11
CA LYS A 289 -1.36 16.18 3.36
C LYS A 289 -1.15 15.23 4.54
N GLY A 290 -0.48 14.10 4.27
CA GLY A 290 -0.24 13.06 5.27
C GLY A 290 0.80 12.04 4.83
N THR A 291 1.04 11.03 5.67
CA THR A 291 2.07 10.00 5.45
C THR A 291 1.48 8.62 5.14
N GLY A 292 0.16 8.57 4.90
CA GLY A 292 -0.63 7.36 4.71
C GLY A 292 -0.62 6.78 3.29
N ASN A 293 0.18 7.34 2.37
CA ASN A 293 0.38 6.75 1.05
C ASN A 293 1.25 5.48 1.19
N TRP A 294 0.67 4.32 0.95
CA TRP A 294 1.29 3.00 1.19
C TRP A 294 2.43 2.74 0.21
N SER A 295 2.24 3.16 -1.03
CA SER A 295 3.23 3.04 -2.10
C SER A 295 4.49 3.84 -1.78
N PHE A 296 4.33 5.04 -1.22
CA PHE A 296 5.44 5.91 -0.81
C PHE A 296 6.22 5.35 0.37
N ASN A 297 5.56 4.69 1.33
CA ASN A 297 6.25 4.05 2.46
C ASN A 297 7.14 2.89 2.02
N THR A 298 6.64 2.05 1.12
CA THR A 298 7.40 0.92 0.58
C THR A 298 8.53 1.38 -0.36
N ALA A 299 8.28 2.40 -1.18
CA ALA A 299 9.29 3.04 -2.02
C ALA A 299 10.40 3.72 -1.19
N TYR A 300 10.04 4.40 -0.10
CA TYR A 300 11.00 4.97 0.85
C TYR A 300 11.91 3.89 1.43
N ALA A 301 11.34 2.80 1.94
CA ALA A 301 12.13 1.73 2.55
C ALA A 301 13.09 1.07 1.55
N ALA A 302 12.62 0.79 0.34
CA ALA A 302 13.44 0.23 -0.73
C ALA A 302 14.57 1.20 -1.16
N GLY A 303 14.24 2.49 -1.37
CA GLY A 303 15.19 3.54 -1.73
C GLY A 303 16.25 3.76 -0.65
N MET A 304 15.82 3.86 0.61
CA MET A 304 16.68 4.02 1.80
C MET A 304 17.70 2.88 1.91
N SER A 305 17.27 1.67 1.59
CA SER A 305 18.15 0.49 1.62
C SER A 305 19.21 0.44 0.53
N GLN A 306 19.16 1.38 -0.43
CA GLN A 306 19.98 1.39 -1.64
C GLN A 306 19.85 0.08 -2.44
N GLY A 307 18.63 -0.46 -2.48
CA GLY A 307 18.31 -1.71 -3.18
C GLY A 307 18.68 -3.00 -2.46
N ALA A 308 19.08 -2.93 -1.18
CA ALA A 308 19.31 -4.11 -0.35
C ALA A 308 17.99 -4.75 0.13
N LEU A 309 16.91 -3.99 0.19
CA LEU A 309 15.55 -4.44 0.45
C LEU A 309 14.67 -4.21 -0.77
N HIS A 310 13.72 -5.11 -0.99
CA HIS A 310 12.52 -4.88 -1.76
C HIS A 310 11.40 -4.44 -0.84
N GLY A 311 10.50 -3.59 -1.34
CA GLY A 311 9.29 -3.22 -0.63
C GLY A 311 8.09 -3.22 -1.57
N LEU A 312 6.96 -3.76 -1.13
CA LEU A 312 5.71 -3.62 -1.86
C LEU A 312 4.50 -3.60 -0.95
N VAL A 313 3.40 -3.13 -1.53
CA VAL A 313 2.06 -3.24 -0.97
C VAL A 313 1.46 -4.55 -1.46
N ALA A 314 0.97 -5.35 -0.53
CA ALA A 314 0.23 -6.58 -0.78
C ALA A 314 -1.17 -6.50 -0.20
N ARG A 315 -2.05 -7.40 -0.64
CA ARG A 315 -3.32 -7.69 0.03
C ARG A 315 -3.43 -9.18 0.30
N PHE A 316 -3.90 -9.52 1.49
CA PHE A 316 -3.98 -10.89 1.97
C PHE A 316 -5.40 -11.29 2.33
N ASP A 317 -5.74 -12.52 1.98
CA ASP A 317 -7.08 -13.10 2.18
C ASP A 317 -7.18 -13.98 3.44
N SER A 318 -6.12 -14.06 4.23
CA SER A 318 -6.09 -14.70 5.55
C SER A 318 -4.77 -14.38 6.26
N PHE A 319 -4.62 -14.80 7.51
CA PHE A 319 -3.33 -14.76 8.21
C PHE A 319 -2.41 -15.93 7.82
N ALA A 320 -2.90 -16.96 7.11
CA ALA A 320 -2.07 -18.12 6.73
C ALA A 320 -0.82 -17.75 5.90
N PRO A 321 -0.89 -16.87 4.88
CA PRO A 321 0.31 -16.36 4.20
C PRO A 321 1.25 -15.57 5.14
N VAL A 322 0.68 -14.80 6.07
CA VAL A 322 1.45 -14.03 7.06
C VAL A 322 2.20 -14.97 8.01
N GLU A 323 1.60 -16.09 8.43
CA GLU A 323 2.27 -17.11 9.22
C GLU A 323 3.50 -17.67 8.48
N ARG A 324 3.40 -17.94 7.18
CA ARG A 324 4.55 -18.39 6.38
C ARG A 324 5.65 -17.33 6.28
N LEU A 325 5.27 -16.06 6.13
CA LEU A 325 6.22 -14.94 6.13
C LEU A 325 6.94 -14.83 7.48
N ILE A 326 6.21 -14.89 8.60
CA ILE A 326 6.79 -14.88 9.94
C ILE A 326 7.70 -16.08 10.18
N ALA A 327 7.31 -17.29 9.75
CA ALA A 327 8.14 -18.49 9.83
C ALA A 327 9.44 -18.34 9.02
N ALA A 328 9.39 -17.57 7.91
CA ALA A 328 10.56 -17.20 7.11
C ALA A 328 11.34 -16.00 7.68
N GLY A 329 10.95 -15.45 8.84
CA GLY A 329 11.62 -14.31 9.47
C GLY A 329 11.29 -12.96 8.83
N ILE A 330 10.14 -12.82 8.18
CA ILE A 330 9.70 -11.60 7.48
C ILE A 330 8.48 -11.02 8.23
N PRO A 331 8.65 -9.92 9.01
CA PRO A 331 7.52 -9.21 9.63
C PRO A 331 6.70 -8.46 8.58
N VAL A 332 5.43 -8.21 8.91
CA VAL A 332 4.45 -7.64 7.97
C VAL A 332 3.74 -6.47 8.63
N SER A 333 3.72 -5.30 7.99
CA SER A 333 2.85 -4.21 8.44
C SER A 333 1.44 -4.42 7.88
N ILE A 334 0.39 -4.22 8.67
CA ILE A 334 -1.01 -4.34 8.24
C ILE A 334 -1.79 -3.07 8.54
N SER A 335 -2.77 -2.74 7.69
CA SER A 335 -3.67 -1.59 7.87
C SER A 335 -4.99 -2.03 8.48
N ILE A 336 -5.28 -1.59 9.70
CA ILE A 336 -6.51 -1.92 10.43
C ILE A 336 -7.42 -0.71 10.58
N ALA A 337 -8.71 -0.94 10.72
CA ALA A 337 -9.68 0.03 11.21
C ALA A 337 -10.71 -0.71 12.08
N TYR A 338 -11.25 -0.04 13.10
CA TYR A 338 -12.19 -0.67 14.03
C TYR A 338 -12.98 0.37 14.83
N GLU A 339 -14.18 0.00 15.21
CA GLU A 339 -15.10 0.75 16.07
C GLU A 339 -14.96 0.34 17.55
N PRO A 340 -15.56 1.10 18.50
CA PRO A 340 -15.50 0.77 19.91
C PRO A 340 -15.97 -0.66 20.23
N GLY A 341 -15.08 -1.44 20.83
CA GLY A 341 -15.36 -2.80 21.29
C GLY A 341 -15.07 -3.90 20.25
N GLU A 342 -14.62 -3.55 19.05
CA GLU A 342 -14.32 -4.54 18.01
C GLU A 342 -12.92 -5.18 18.14
N LEU A 343 -11.97 -4.47 18.75
CA LEU A 343 -10.61 -4.94 19.03
C LEU A 343 -10.27 -4.78 20.52
N SER A 344 -10.21 -5.89 21.24
CA SER A 344 -9.92 -5.90 22.68
C SER A 344 -8.46 -5.54 22.95
N GLY A 345 -8.22 -4.60 23.86
CA GLY A 345 -6.86 -4.17 24.23
C GLY A 345 -6.16 -3.28 23.20
N GLY A 346 -6.89 -2.80 22.17
CA GLY A 346 -6.35 -1.87 21.18
C GLY A 346 -5.82 -0.57 21.81
N ALA A 347 -4.78 0.00 21.20
CA ALA A 347 -4.13 1.22 21.68
C ALA A 347 -5.05 2.45 21.68
N SER A 348 -6.08 2.46 20.83
CA SER A 348 -7.11 3.50 20.76
C SER A 348 -8.51 2.90 20.86
N ARG A 349 -9.49 3.73 21.26
CA ARG A 349 -10.90 3.29 21.38
C ARG A 349 -11.55 2.96 20.02
N ARG A 350 -11.13 3.64 18.95
CA ARG A 350 -11.54 3.43 17.56
C ARG A 350 -10.48 4.00 16.63
N THR A 351 -10.44 3.55 15.38
CA THR A 351 -9.64 4.17 14.31
C THR A 351 -10.28 3.96 12.94
N ASP A 352 -10.24 5.01 12.10
CA ASP A 352 -10.68 4.97 10.70
C ASP A 352 -9.59 4.43 9.77
N GLY A 353 -8.36 4.24 10.29
CA GLY A 353 -7.21 3.71 9.58
C GLY A 353 -5.95 3.82 10.44
N HIS A 354 -5.26 2.69 10.65
CA HIS A 354 -4.06 2.61 11.48
C HIS A 354 -3.13 1.50 10.99
N LEU A 355 -1.83 1.77 10.93
CA LEU A 355 -0.82 0.79 10.53
C LEU A 355 -0.15 0.22 11.79
N ILE A 356 -0.06 -1.11 11.85
CA ILE A 356 0.65 -1.84 12.91
C ILE A 356 1.56 -2.91 12.29
N VAL A 357 2.55 -3.40 13.03
CA VAL A 357 3.48 -4.45 12.56
C VAL A 357 3.17 -5.79 13.20
N VAL A 358 2.73 -6.77 12.42
CA VAL A 358 2.68 -8.18 12.81
C VAL A 358 4.10 -8.72 12.87
N LYS A 359 4.49 -9.20 14.05
CA LYS A 359 5.81 -9.76 14.32
C LYS A 359 5.78 -11.22 14.77
N GLY A 360 4.60 -11.80 14.97
CA GLY A 360 4.51 -13.16 15.48
C GLY A 360 3.12 -13.66 15.75
N PHE A 361 3.07 -14.89 16.25
CA PHE A 361 1.85 -15.54 16.72
C PHE A 361 2.13 -16.24 18.06
N THR A 362 1.16 -16.24 18.96
CA THR A 362 1.23 -17.04 20.19
C THR A 362 1.15 -18.53 19.87
N ALA A 363 1.36 -19.39 20.86
CA ALA A 363 1.22 -20.83 20.70
C ALA A 363 -0.22 -21.25 20.32
N ASP A 364 -1.22 -20.43 20.65
CA ASP A 364 -2.64 -20.66 20.35
C ASP A 364 -3.10 -19.94 19.07
N GLY A 365 -2.20 -19.21 18.39
CA GLY A 365 -2.47 -18.56 17.11
C GLY A 365 -2.99 -17.12 17.18
N ASP A 366 -3.02 -16.51 18.36
CA ASP A 366 -3.30 -15.08 18.50
C ASP A 366 -2.12 -14.24 17.99
N VAL A 367 -2.41 -13.04 17.48
CA VAL A 367 -1.45 -12.28 16.67
C VAL A 367 -0.64 -11.35 17.56
N VAL A 368 0.68 -11.47 17.52
CA VAL A 368 1.62 -10.62 18.26
C VAL A 368 2.08 -9.49 17.35
N VAL A 369 1.91 -8.26 17.81
CA VAL A 369 2.15 -7.05 17.02
C VAL A 369 3.01 -6.04 17.79
N ASN A 370 3.62 -5.10 17.06
CA ASN A 370 3.96 -3.78 17.58
C ASN A 370 2.93 -2.78 17.03
N ASP A 371 2.25 -2.07 17.92
CA ASP A 371 1.25 -1.06 17.60
C ASP A 371 1.81 0.35 17.93
N PRO A 372 2.03 1.21 16.92
CA PRO A 372 2.61 2.54 17.12
C PRO A 372 1.81 3.47 18.05
N ALA A 373 0.51 3.24 18.25
CA ALA A 373 -0.37 4.16 18.97
C ALA A 373 -0.32 4.00 20.50
N PHE A 374 0.45 3.05 21.02
CA PHE A 374 0.76 3.01 22.46
C PHE A 374 1.67 4.20 22.85
N SER A 375 1.66 4.55 24.14
CA SER A 375 2.24 5.81 24.63
C SER A 375 3.77 5.86 24.66
N SER A 376 4.47 4.72 24.55
CA SER A 376 5.93 4.67 24.55
C SER A 376 6.47 3.50 23.72
N ASN A 377 7.76 3.53 23.38
CA ASN A 377 8.42 2.46 22.62
C ASN A 377 8.29 1.10 23.33
N GLU A 378 8.42 1.09 24.66
CA GLU A 378 8.40 -0.10 25.52
C GLU A 378 7.01 -0.74 25.63
N THR A 379 5.96 0.03 25.34
CA THR A 379 4.56 -0.41 25.49
C THR A 379 3.90 -0.80 24.17
N THR A 380 4.60 -0.65 23.04
CA THR A 380 4.06 -0.93 21.70
C THR A 380 3.73 -2.40 21.44
N SER A 381 4.34 -3.34 22.16
CA SER A 381 4.11 -4.76 21.94
C SER A 381 2.76 -5.19 22.50
N ALA A 382 1.87 -5.71 21.65
CA ALA A 382 0.55 -6.19 22.03
C ALA A 382 0.26 -7.59 21.44
N THR A 383 -0.75 -8.26 22.00
CA THR A 383 -1.30 -9.50 21.45
C THR A 383 -2.79 -9.30 21.25
N TYR A 384 -3.25 -9.45 20.02
CA TYR A 384 -4.66 -9.34 19.67
C TYR A 384 -5.24 -10.69 19.32
N ARG A 385 -6.51 -10.90 19.69
CA ARG A 385 -7.24 -12.09 19.29
C ARG A 385 -7.32 -12.14 17.78
N ARG A 386 -6.93 -13.28 17.19
CA ARG A 386 -6.84 -13.44 15.73
C ARG A 386 -8.12 -13.04 15.01
N ALA A 387 -9.27 -13.49 15.50
CA ALA A 387 -10.57 -13.21 14.88
C ALA A 387 -10.97 -11.73 14.99
N GLU A 388 -10.63 -11.05 16.08
CA GLU A 388 -10.87 -9.60 16.25
C GLU A 388 -9.99 -8.80 15.29
N LEU A 389 -8.69 -9.13 15.25
CA LEU A 389 -7.75 -8.46 14.36
C LEU A 389 -8.06 -8.73 12.88
N TRP A 390 -8.50 -9.94 12.52
CA TRP A 390 -8.93 -10.26 11.16
C TRP A 390 -10.04 -9.34 10.69
N ARG A 391 -11.08 -9.14 11.51
CA ARG A 391 -12.17 -8.22 11.18
C ARG A 391 -11.67 -6.78 11.01
N ALA A 392 -10.81 -6.32 11.91
CA ALA A 392 -10.22 -4.99 11.83
C ALA A 392 -9.37 -4.80 10.56
N TRP A 393 -8.60 -5.82 10.17
CA TRP A 393 -7.76 -5.81 8.97
C TRP A 393 -8.57 -5.84 7.66
N GLN A 394 -9.75 -6.46 7.67
CA GLN A 394 -10.61 -6.54 6.49
C GLN A 394 -11.20 -5.20 6.04
N HIS A 395 -11.16 -4.15 6.87
CA HIS A 395 -11.54 -2.79 6.46
C HIS A 395 -10.67 -2.26 5.31
N SER A 396 -9.37 -2.60 5.31
CA SER A 396 -8.43 -2.25 4.23
C SER A 396 -8.33 -3.31 3.13
N ARG A 397 -9.19 -4.34 3.19
CA ARG A 397 -9.13 -5.53 2.32
C ARG A 397 -7.81 -6.29 2.43
N GLY A 398 -7.31 -6.42 3.67
CA GLY A 398 -6.09 -7.17 3.93
C GLY A 398 -4.82 -6.44 3.50
N ALA A 399 -4.84 -5.10 3.38
CA ALA A 399 -3.68 -4.34 2.93
C ALA A 399 -2.49 -4.46 3.89
N ALA A 400 -1.30 -4.64 3.32
CA ALA A 400 -0.08 -4.88 4.06
C ALA A 400 1.17 -4.35 3.35
N TYR A 401 2.22 -4.06 4.12
CA TYR A 401 3.56 -3.82 3.60
C TYR A 401 4.43 -5.03 3.89
N VAL A 402 5.19 -5.44 2.90
CA VAL A 402 6.18 -6.50 3.03
C VAL A 402 7.52 -5.93 2.58
N LEU A 403 8.51 -6.00 3.47
CA LEU A 403 9.91 -5.67 3.17
C LEU A 403 10.76 -6.91 3.36
N TRP A 404 11.64 -7.22 2.40
CA TRP A 404 12.56 -8.36 2.51
C TRP A 404 13.86 -8.13 1.73
N PRO A 405 14.94 -8.88 2.02
CA PRO A 405 16.22 -8.69 1.35
C PRO A 405 16.15 -9.02 -0.15
N ALA A 406 16.74 -8.14 -0.95
CA ALA A 406 16.85 -8.35 -2.39
C ALA A 406 17.60 -9.65 -2.72
N GLY A 407 17.11 -10.36 -3.74
CA GLY A 407 17.64 -11.68 -4.12
C GLY A 407 17.19 -12.85 -3.23
N THR A 408 16.36 -12.60 -2.21
CA THR A 408 15.76 -13.68 -1.40
C THR A 408 14.40 -14.07 -1.96
N ALA A 409 14.19 -15.36 -2.18
CA ALA A 409 12.89 -15.90 -2.56
C ALA A 409 11.93 -15.83 -1.37
N LEU A 410 10.70 -15.40 -1.63
CA LEU A 410 9.64 -15.46 -0.63
C LEU A 410 9.16 -16.91 -0.45
N PRO A 411 8.63 -17.26 0.74
CA PRO A 411 8.07 -18.58 0.95
C PRO A 411 6.92 -18.84 -0.04
N PRO A 412 6.77 -20.09 -0.54
CA PRO A 412 5.64 -20.44 -1.41
C PRO A 412 4.31 -20.04 -0.79
N GLN A 413 3.40 -19.45 -1.59
CA GLN A 413 2.11 -18.95 -1.13
C GLN A 413 2.22 -17.95 0.05
N GLY A 414 3.39 -17.32 0.22
CA GLY A 414 3.58 -16.19 1.12
C GLY A 414 2.99 -14.91 0.53
N MET A 415 2.75 -14.87 -0.79
CA MET A 415 1.91 -13.93 -1.51
C MET A 415 1.33 -14.68 -2.73
N GLU A 416 0.07 -14.42 -3.07
CA GLU A 416 -0.56 -15.09 -4.22
C GLU A 416 -0.20 -14.35 -5.53
N PRO A 417 0.61 -14.93 -6.42
CA PRO A 417 0.95 -14.28 -7.68
C PRO A 417 -0.24 -14.30 -8.65
N LEU A 418 -0.26 -13.37 -9.60
CA LEU A 418 -1.07 -13.55 -10.80
C LEU A 418 -0.52 -14.73 -11.63
N PRO A 419 -1.41 -15.56 -12.22
CA PRO A 419 -1.02 -16.67 -13.07
C PRO A 419 -0.30 -16.23 -14.36
#